data_AF-A0AA97M549-F1
#
_entry.id   AF-A0AA97M549-F1
#
_cell.length_a   1.000
_cell.length_b   1.000
_cell.length_c   1.000
_cell.angle_alpha   90.00
_cell.angle_beta   90.00
_cell.angle_gamma   90.00
#
_symmetry.space_group_name_H-M   'P 1'
#
loop_
_entity.id
_entity.type
_entity.pdbx_description
1 polymer ?
#
loop_
_entity_poly.entity_id
_entity_poly.type
_entity_poly.pdbx_seq_one_letter_code
_entity_poly.pdbx_strand_id
1 'polypeptide(L)'
;MRRCQRCDLIVDQGCACPENSAERAPAGPGRPTPVPGTGFLSTSILISPRRYAHRPHCGHLSVPDIAPPVWGWITDPDPHLWRRISEEHPVRATEGNTERLATRRCQDCDA
;
A
#
# COMPACT_ATOMS: atom_id res chain seq x y z
N MET A 1 0.23 -1.67 20.22
CA MET A 1 0.13 -1.52 18.75
C MET A 1 -1.02 -2.37 18.24
N ARG A 2 -2.03 -1.78 17.60
CA ARG A 2 -3.21 -2.49 17.10
C ARG A 2 -3.04 -2.83 15.62
N ARG A 3 -3.40 -4.05 15.23
CA ARG A 3 -3.31 -4.54 13.84
C ARG A 3 -4.69 -4.53 13.21
N CYS A 4 -4.77 -4.11 11.95
CA CYS A 4 -5.99 -4.26 11.17
C CYS A 4 -6.18 -5.72 10.80
N GLN A 5 -7.33 -6.32 11.15
CA GLN A 5 -7.66 -7.70 10.78
C GLN A 5 -7.88 -7.86 9.26
N ARG A 6 -8.10 -6.74 8.53
CA ARG A 6 -8.44 -6.74 7.10
C ARG A 6 -7.20 -6.65 6.19
N CYS A 7 -6.31 -5.70 6.45
CA CYS A 7 -5.12 -5.47 5.62
C CYS A 7 -3.82 -5.80 6.36
N ASP A 8 -3.90 -6.31 7.60
CA ASP A 8 -2.78 -6.65 8.46
C ASP A 8 -1.94 -5.43 8.90
N LEU A 9 -2.07 -4.24 8.29
CA LEU A 9 -1.29 -3.05 8.67
C LEU A 9 -1.49 -2.63 10.14
N ILE A 10 -0.49 -1.94 10.70
CA ILE A 10 -0.62 -1.34 12.03
C ILE A 10 -1.48 -0.07 11.89
N VAL A 11 -2.51 0.04 12.72
CA VAL A 11 -3.34 1.26 12.83
C VAL A 11 -2.43 2.43 13.22
N ASP A 12 -2.60 3.61 12.60
CA ASP A 12 -1.73 4.80 12.72
C ASP A 12 -0.35 4.71 12.03
N GLN A 13 -0.09 3.68 11.21
CA GLN A 13 1.13 3.57 10.39
C GLN A 13 0.82 3.33 8.90
N GLY A 14 -0.20 4.01 8.39
CA GLY A 14 -0.63 3.92 6.98
C GLY A 14 -1.82 3.00 6.71
N CYS A 15 -2.55 2.55 7.74
CA CYS A 15 -3.81 1.83 7.60
C CYS A 15 -5.01 2.80 7.61
N ALA A 16 -5.81 2.82 6.54
CA ALA A 16 -7.08 3.56 6.41
C ALA A 16 -8.32 2.65 6.37
N CYS A 17 -8.20 1.38 6.76
CA CYS A 17 -9.37 0.48 6.76
C CYS A 17 -10.45 0.99 7.73
N PRO A 18 -11.73 1.07 7.30
CA PRO A 18 -12.81 1.36 8.22
C PRO A 18 -12.85 0.25 9.28
N GLU A 19 -12.71 0.66 10.54
CA GLU A 19 -12.76 -0.21 11.69
C GLU A 19 -14.18 -0.78 11.84
N ASN A 20 -14.34 -2.03 11.37
CA ASN A 20 -15.58 -2.83 11.29
C ASN A 20 -16.33 -2.74 9.95
N SER A 21 -16.46 -3.90 9.32
CA SER A 21 -17.30 -4.17 8.17
C SER A 21 -18.79 -4.09 8.52
N ALA A 22 -19.35 -2.88 8.54
CA ALA A 22 -20.76 -2.52 8.35
C ALA A 22 -20.77 -0.99 8.53
N GLU A 23 -20.71 -0.17 7.50
CA GLU A 23 -21.70 -0.01 6.45
C GLU A 23 -21.01 0.47 5.17
N ARG A 24 -21.42 -0.11 4.04
CA ARG A 24 -21.19 0.52 2.73
C ARG A 24 -21.98 1.82 2.70
N ALA A 25 -21.32 2.95 2.54
CA ALA A 25 -21.80 3.89 1.53
C ALA A 25 -21.31 3.35 0.17
N PRO A 26 -22.15 3.28 -0.89
CA PRO A 26 -21.61 3.07 -2.22
C PRO A 26 -20.63 4.20 -2.47
N ALA A 27 -19.39 3.85 -2.80
CA ALA A 27 -18.50 4.80 -3.44
C ALA A 27 -19.23 5.27 -4.69
N GLY A 28 -19.84 6.46 -4.63
CA GLY A 28 -20.12 7.22 -5.84
C GLY A 28 -18.80 7.39 -6.61
N PRO A 29 -18.84 7.79 -7.89
CA PRO A 29 -17.64 8.03 -8.68
C PRO A 29 -16.94 9.32 -8.21
N GLY A 30 -16.54 9.37 -6.94
CA GLY A 30 -15.66 10.34 -6.35
C GLY A 30 -14.25 9.94 -6.74
N ARG A 31 -13.86 10.37 -7.94
CA ARG A 31 -12.47 10.50 -8.40
C ARG A 31 -11.55 10.76 -7.19
N PRO A 32 -10.55 9.89 -6.89
CA PRO A 32 -9.64 10.15 -5.78
C PRO A 32 -8.97 11.49 -6.04
N THR A 33 -9.26 12.47 -5.17
CA THR A 33 -8.57 13.77 -5.21
C THR A 33 -7.11 13.52 -4.86
N PRO A 34 -6.16 13.78 -5.76
CA PRO A 34 -4.75 13.64 -5.45
C PRO A 34 -4.41 14.64 -4.34
N VAL A 35 -3.97 14.13 -3.19
CA VAL A 35 -3.35 14.94 -2.15
C VAL A 35 -2.01 15.47 -2.72
N PRO A 36 -1.81 16.80 -2.79
CA PRO A 36 -0.57 17.35 -3.31
C PRO A 36 0.52 17.23 -2.24
N GLY A 37 1.57 16.47 -2.52
CA GLY A 37 2.76 16.40 -1.67
C GLY A 37 3.49 15.06 -1.67
N THR A 38 2.81 13.95 -1.96
CA THR A 38 3.41 12.60 -2.01
C THR A 38 3.11 11.95 -3.36
N GLY A 39 3.59 12.57 -4.45
CA GLY A 39 3.31 12.19 -5.83
C GLY A 39 3.85 10.82 -6.23
N PHE A 40 3.31 9.76 -5.64
CA PHE A 40 3.55 8.41 -6.11
C PHE A 40 2.95 8.30 -7.51
N LEU A 41 3.76 7.87 -8.47
CA LEU A 41 3.27 7.56 -9.81
C LEU A 41 2.17 6.52 -9.66
N SER A 42 1.15 6.55 -10.51
CA SER A 42 0.07 5.55 -10.49
C SER A 42 0.58 4.11 -10.65
N THR A 43 1.81 3.96 -11.14
CA THR A 43 2.56 2.71 -11.33
C THR A 43 3.42 2.30 -10.15
N SER A 44 3.66 3.16 -9.15
CA SER A 44 4.53 2.86 -8.03
C SER A 44 4.05 1.66 -7.20
N ILE A 45 4.97 0.93 -6.60
CA ILE A 45 4.66 -0.14 -5.64
C ILE A 45 5.05 0.34 -4.25
N LEU A 46 4.08 0.39 -3.35
CA LEU A 46 4.27 0.82 -1.97
C LEU A 46 4.48 -0.41 -1.09
N ILE A 47 5.55 -0.43 -0.30
CA ILE A 47 5.95 -1.54 0.56
C ILE A 47 5.73 -1.18 2.01
N SER A 48 4.82 -1.91 2.63
CA SER A 48 4.46 -1.69 4.03
C SER A 48 5.49 -2.27 4.99
N PRO A 49 5.50 -1.83 6.27
CA PRO A 49 6.32 -2.44 7.33
C PRO A 49 6.10 -3.94 7.50
N ARG A 50 4.96 -4.45 7.03
CA ARG A 50 4.53 -5.84 7.19
C ARG A 50 4.76 -6.71 5.95
N ARG A 51 5.60 -6.24 5.03
CA ARG A 51 5.99 -6.96 3.82
C ARG A 51 4.86 -7.18 2.82
N TYR A 52 3.87 -6.29 2.82
CA TYR A 52 2.84 -6.25 1.78
C TYR A 52 3.17 -5.15 0.76
N ALA A 53 3.00 -5.50 -0.51
CA ALA A 53 2.97 -4.57 -1.62
C ALA A 53 1.54 -4.06 -1.84
N HIS A 54 1.42 -2.76 -2.02
CA HIS A 54 0.18 -2.06 -2.33
C HIS A 54 0.37 -1.16 -3.55
N ARG A 55 -0.73 -0.86 -4.24
CA ARG A 55 -0.78 0.21 -5.23
C ARG A 55 -1.18 1.55 -4.57
N PRO A 56 -0.84 2.71 -5.18
CA PRO A 56 -1.11 4.03 -4.58
C PRO A 56 -2.59 4.32 -4.31
N HIS A 57 -3.50 3.68 -5.05
CA HIS A 57 -4.95 3.84 -4.91
C HIS A 57 -5.60 2.77 -4.03
N CYS A 58 -4.82 2.06 -3.20
CA CYS A 58 -5.36 1.06 -2.30
C CYS A 58 -6.21 1.74 -1.23
N GLY A 59 -7.49 1.36 -1.13
CA GLY A 59 -8.40 1.87 -0.09
C GLY A 59 -8.03 1.48 1.35
N HIS A 60 -6.99 0.67 1.53
CA HIS A 60 -6.42 0.36 2.85
C HIS A 60 -5.34 1.33 3.29
N LEU A 61 -4.89 2.21 2.39
CA LEU A 61 -3.77 3.10 2.64
C LEU A 61 -4.23 4.51 2.95
N SER A 62 -3.61 5.10 3.97
CA SER A 62 -3.65 6.55 4.17
C SER A 62 -2.37 7.13 3.55
N VAL A 63 -2.46 7.61 2.30
CA VAL A 63 -1.32 8.21 1.56
C VAL A 63 -0.52 9.25 2.37
N PRO A 64 -1.13 10.16 3.16
CA PRO A 64 -0.34 11.11 3.97
C PRO A 64 0.52 10.43 5.05
N ASP A 65 0.19 9.21 5.47
CA ASP A 65 0.94 8.45 6.48
C ASP A 65 1.99 7.50 5.86
N ILE A 66 2.14 7.52 4.52
CA ILE A 66 3.15 6.74 3.80
C ILE A 66 4.43 7.57 3.72
N ALA A 67 5.27 7.40 4.72
CA ALA A 67 6.54 8.10 4.83
C ALA A 67 7.67 7.19 5.31
N PRO A 68 8.93 7.49 4.95
CA PRO A 68 10.09 6.87 5.58
C PRO A 68 10.19 7.33 7.05
N PRO A 69 10.84 6.54 7.93
CA PRO A 69 11.48 5.24 7.69
C PRO A 69 10.50 4.06 7.80
N VAL A 70 9.20 4.32 7.89
CA VAL A 70 8.20 3.27 8.10
C VAL A 70 7.92 2.55 6.78
N TRP A 71 7.71 3.30 5.71
CA TRP A 71 7.40 2.79 4.38
C TRP A 71 8.58 2.87 3.42
N GLY A 72 8.60 1.94 2.47
CA GLY A 72 9.45 2.02 1.28
C GLY A 72 8.59 1.95 0.02
N TRP A 73 9.13 2.33 -1.12
CA TRP A 73 8.43 2.21 -2.39
C TRP A 73 9.39 1.96 -3.56
N ILE A 74 8.80 1.60 -4.69
CA ILE A 74 9.48 1.45 -5.97
C ILE A 74 8.78 2.37 -6.94
N THR A 75 9.53 3.32 -7.49
CA THR A 75 9.06 4.20 -8.55
C THR A 75 9.36 3.55 -9.89
N ASP A 76 8.40 3.60 -10.80
CA ASP A 76 8.49 2.99 -12.14
C ASP A 76 8.93 1.49 -12.14
N PRO A 77 8.19 0.62 -11.44
CA PRO A 77 8.51 -0.80 -11.45
C PRO A 77 8.24 -1.43 -12.81
N ASP A 78 8.98 -2.50 -13.13
CA ASP A 78 8.67 -3.35 -14.27
C ASP A 78 7.16 -3.75 -14.24
N PRO A 79 6.42 -3.65 -15.37
CA PRO A 79 4.97 -3.90 -15.39
C PRO A 79 4.56 -5.30 -14.90
N HIS A 80 5.48 -6.27 -14.97
CA HIS A 80 5.26 -7.64 -14.50
C HIS A 80 5.72 -7.85 -13.05
N LEU A 81 6.46 -6.91 -12.46
CA LEU A 81 6.96 -6.99 -11.09
C LEU A 81 5.82 -7.21 -10.10
N TRP A 82 4.73 -6.44 -10.25
CA TRP A 82 3.55 -6.59 -9.39
C TRP A 82 3.08 -8.05 -9.31
N ARG A 83 2.89 -8.73 -10.46
CA ARG A 83 2.39 -10.10 -10.50
C ARG A 83 3.37 -11.15 -9.99
N ARG A 84 4.67 -10.83 -9.96
CA ARG A 84 5.74 -11.74 -9.49
C ARG A 84 5.90 -11.74 -7.98
N ILE A 85 5.45 -10.69 -7.28
CA ILE A 85 5.62 -10.57 -5.82
C ILE A 85 4.97 -11.76 -5.11
N SER A 86 5.82 -12.53 -4.44
CA SER A 86 5.49 -13.74 -3.70
C SER A 86 6.55 -14.01 -2.63
N GLU A 87 6.31 -14.99 -1.77
CA GLU A 87 7.30 -15.37 -0.75
C GLU A 87 8.60 -15.90 -1.38
N GLU A 88 8.49 -16.56 -2.52
CA GLU A 88 9.62 -17.07 -3.31
C GLU A 88 10.34 -15.96 -4.11
N HIS A 89 9.61 -14.89 -4.46
CA HIS A 89 10.14 -13.75 -5.22
C HIS A 89 9.85 -12.44 -4.46
N PRO A 90 10.56 -12.19 -3.34
CA PRO A 90 10.42 -10.94 -2.62
C PRO A 90 10.96 -9.78 -3.43
N VAL A 91 10.37 -8.60 -3.23
CA VAL A 91 10.80 -7.37 -3.90
C VAL A 91 11.18 -6.33 -2.87
N ARG A 92 12.33 -5.68 -3.08
CA ARG A 92 12.87 -4.65 -2.18
C ARG A 92 12.47 -3.25 -2.65
N ALA A 93 12.20 -2.37 -1.69
CA ALA A 93 12.00 -0.95 -1.96
C ALA A 93 13.31 -0.32 -2.48
N THR A 94 13.17 0.55 -3.48
CA THR A 94 14.31 1.32 -4.03
C THR A 94 14.36 2.73 -3.45
N GLU A 95 13.25 3.21 -2.88
CA GLU A 95 13.11 4.54 -2.29
C GLU A 95 12.35 4.51 -0.96
N GLY A 96 12.38 5.62 -0.22
CA GLY A 96 11.86 5.69 1.15
C GLY A 96 12.75 4.89 2.10
N ASN A 97 12.19 3.88 2.77
CA ASN A 97 12.98 2.87 3.49
C ASN A 97 13.34 1.70 2.55
N THR A 98 14.58 1.69 2.07
CA THR A 98 15.13 0.67 1.17
C THR A 98 15.41 -0.69 1.83
N GLU A 99 15.27 -0.79 3.16
CA GLU A 99 15.33 -2.06 3.90
C GLU A 99 13.99 -2.82 3.85
N ARG A 100 12.93 -2.18 3.33
CA ARG A 100 11.62 -2.81 3.20
C ARG A 100 11.59 -3.82 2.06
N LEU A 101 10.97 -4.95 2.34
CA LEU A 101 10.79 -6.07 1.42
C LEU A 101 9.31 -6.44 1.40
N ALA A 102 8.70 -6.53 0.22
CA ALA A 102 7.39 -7.11 0.02
C ALA A 102 7.52 -8.57 -0.39
N THR A 103 6.86 -9.47 0.33
CA THR A 103 6.72 -10.90 -0.02
C THR A 103 5.29 -11.24 -0.42
N ARG A 104 4.33 -10.34 -0.19
CA ARG A 104 2.92 -10.58 -0.47
C ARG A 104 2.28 -9.36 -1.12
N ARG A 105 1.24 -9.59 -1.89
CA ARG A 105 0.44 -8.55 -2.52
C ARG A 105 -0.81 -8.31 -1.69
N CYS A 106 -1.26 -7.07 -1.61
CA CYS A 106 -2.59 -6.78 -1.12
C CYS A 106 -3.62 -7.33 -2.12
N GLN A 107 -4.52 -8.22 -1.67
CA GLN A 107 -5.50 -8.87 -2.53
C GLN A 107 -6.49 -7.88 -3.14
N ASP A 108 -6.91 -6.85 -2.40
CA ASP A 108 -7.77 -5.78 -2.90
C ASP A 108 -7.07 -4.85 -3.92
N CYS A 109 -5.75 -4.90 -4.04
CA CYS A 109 -5.01 -4.19 -5.11
C CYS A 109 -4.89 -5.02 -6.39
N ASP A 110 -5.27 -6.31 -6.36
CA ASP A 110 -5.29 -7.20 -7.53
C ASP A 110 -6.66 -7.20 -8.24
N ALA A 111 -7.66 -6.57 -7.62
CA ALA A 111 -9.04 -6.46 -8.11
C ALA A 111 -9.22 -5.39 -9.21
#